data_AF-A0A2D9N2C7-F1
#
_entry.id   AF-A0A2D9N2C7-F1
#
_cell.length_a   1.000
_cell.length_b   1.000
_cell.length_c   1.000
_cell.angle_alpha   90.00
_cell.angle_beta   90.00
_cell.angle_gamma   90.00
#
_symmetry.space_group_name_H-M   'P 1'
#
loop_
_entity.id
_entity.type
_entity.pdbx_description
1 polymer ?
#
loop_
_entity_poly.entity_id
_entity_poly.type
_entity_poly.pdbx_seq_one_letter_code
_entity_poly.pdbx_strand_id
1 'polypeptide(L)'
;MTWKKILKAHCTGDDDKQDMDKKLYGGQKKLDKDGDGDLDAEDFKMLRDEKKQDVEAIIIRTLKDEGGASGLEPLEKETGLSKKELKKKLKEMKKVAKHKNGDYILLEGLPKPRGAFTDKD
;
A
#
# COMPACT_ATOMS: atom_id res chain seq x y z
N MET A 1 52.22 -32.85 -10.59
CA MET A 1 50.86 -32.29 -10.56
C MET A 1 50.85 -31.01 -11.40
N THR A 2 49.98 -30.92 -12.42
CA THR A 2 49.96 -29.79 -13.35
C THR A 2 48.92 -28.74 -12.93
N TRP A 3 49.30 -27.47 -12.92
CA TRP A 3 48.47 -26.33 -12.46
C TRP A 3 47.13 -26.23 -13.19
N LYS A 4 47.05 -26.72 -14.44
CA LYS A 4 45.80 -26.84 -15.20
C LYS A 4 44.73 -27.71 -14.53
N LYS A 5 45.11 -28.74 -13.75
CA LYS A 5 44.15 -29.59 -13.01
C LYS A 5 43.52 -28.88 -11.82
N ILE A 6 44.27 -28.00 -11.15
CA ILE A 6 43.79 -27.25 -9.98
C ILE A 6 42.77 -26.19 -10.41
N LEU A 7 43.05 -25.45 -11.49
CA LEU A 7 42.13 -24.44 -12.01
C LEU A 7 40.79 -25.05 -12.47
N LYS A 8 40.83 -26.24 -13.08
CA LYS A 8 39.63 -26.92 -13.59
C LYS A 8 38.68 -27.35 -12.47
N ALA A 9 39.19 -27.69 -11.28
CA ALA A 9 38.37 -28.05 -10.13
C ALA A 9 37.64 -26.86 -9.48
N HIS A 10 38.11 -25.62 -9.72
CA HIS A 10 37.48 -24.40 -9.18
C HIS A 10 36.61 -23.65 -10.22
N CYS A 11 36.85 -23.84 -11.51
CA CYS A 11 36.14 -23.11 -12.57
C CYS A 11 35.18 -23.97 -13.42
N THR A 12 35.16 -25.28 -13.22
CA THR A 12 34.12 -26.17 -13.75
C THR A 12 33.59 -26.98 -12.59
N GLY A 13 32.86 -26.30 -11.70
CA GLY A 13 31.76 -26.97 -11.04
C GLY A 13 30.75 -27.28 -12.13
N ASP A 14 30.38 -28.55 -12.28
CA ASP A 14 29.23 -28.93 -13.07
C ASP A 14 28.09 -27.95 -12.74
N ASP A 15 27.50 -27.34 -13.77
CA ASP A 15 26.21 -26.66 -13.71
C ASP A 15 25.13 -27.72 -13.39
N ASP A 16 25.30 -28.43 -12.26
CA ASP A 16 24.21 -29.03 -11.53
C ASP A 16 23.35 -27.85 -11.11
N LYS A 17 22.46 -27.45 -12.01
CA LYS A 17 21.21 -26.79 -11.67
C LYS A 17 20.57 -27.72 -10.65
N GLN A 18 20.91 -27.53 -9.39
CA GLN A 18 20.09 -28.00 -8.30
C GLN A 18 18.75 -27.34 -8.60
N ASP A 19 17.79 -28.14 -9.02
CA ASP A 19 16.40 -27.75 -9.07
C ASP A 19 16.05 -27.40 -7.63
N MET A 20 16.24 -26.12 -7.28
CA MET A 20 15.80 -25.59 -6.01
C MET A 20 14.29 -25.75 -6.05
N ASP A 21 13.79 -26.77 -5.33
CA ASP A 21 12.35 -26.98 -5.14
C ASP A 21 11.76 -25.62 -4.80
N LYS A 22 10.82 -25.14 -5.63
CA LYS A 22 10.19 -23.80 -5.54
C LYS A 22 9.29 -23.65 -4.31
N LYS A 23 9.61 -24.32 -3.22
CA LYS A 23 8.80 -24.41 -2.02
C LYS A 23 9.10 -23.23 -1.11
N LEU A 24 8.06 -22.46 -0.79
CA LEU A 24 8.16 -21.36 0.16
C LEU A 24 8.60 -21.85 1.54
N TYR A 25 9.60 -21.18 2.09
CA TYR A 25 10.17 -21.52 3.40
C TYR A 25 10.15 -20.35 4.38
N GLY A 26 10.03 -20.69 5.67
CA GLY A 26 10.05 -19.72 6.77
C GLY A 26 9.01 -18.61 6.61
N GLY A 27 9.46 -17.36 6.65
CA GLY A 27 8.62 -16.17 6.58
C GLY A 27 8.00 -15.88 5.21
N GLN A 28 8.44 -16.55 4.13
CA GLN A 28 7.87 -16.35 2.79
C GLN A 28 6.39 -16.72 2.72
N LYS A 29 5.96 -17.72 3.49
CA LYS A 29 4.56 -18.14 3.62
C LYS A 29 3.61 -17.08 4.18
N LYS A 30 4.15 -15.98 4.75
CA LYS A 30 3.35 -14.85 5.21
C LYS A 30 3.07 -13.83 4.10
N LEU A 31 3.86 -13.87 3.03
CA LEU A 31 3.74 -12.99 1.87
C LEU A 31 2.81 -13.59 0.82
N ASP A 32 2.73 -14.93 0.77
CA ASP A 32 1.72 -15.70 0.06
C ASP A 32 0.35 -15.48 0.74
N LYS A 33 -0.43 -14.56 0.19
CA LYS A 33 -1.68 -14.07 0.75
C LYS A 33 -2.87 -14.88 0.29
N ASP A 34 -2.83 -15.41 -0.93
CA ASP A 34 -3.91 -16.23 -1.47
C ASP A 34 -3.72 -17.74 -1.17
N GLY A 35 -2.53 -18.13 -0.72
CA GLY A 35 -2.21 -19.48 -0.26
C GLY A 35 -1.98 -20.47 -1.39
N ASP A 36 -1.65 -20.01 -2.59
CA ASP A 36 -1.44 -20.85 -3.76
C ASP A 36 -0.06 -21.56 -3.76
N GLY A 37 0.84 -21.13 -2.87
CA GLY A 37 2.17 -21.70 -2.69
C GLY A 37 3.24 -21.11 -3.60
N ASP A 38 2.91 -20.12 -4.42
CA ASP A 38 3.83 -19.28 -5.18
C ASP A 38 3.86 -17.86 -4.58
N LEU A 39 4.81 -17.03 -5.02
CA LEU A 39 4.85 -15.61 -4.65
C LEU A 39 4.73 -14.79 -5.92
N ASP A 40 3.53 -14.30 -6.17
CA ASP A 40 3.15 -13.75 -7.47
C ASP A 40 2.62 -12.32 -7.38
N ALA A 41 2.17 -11.77 -8.51
CA ALA A 41 1.70 -10.40 -8.58
C ALA A 41 0.40 -10.15 -7.78
N GLU A 42 -0.45 -11.17 -7.63
CA GLU A 42 -1.70 -11.07 -6.90
C GLU A 42 -1.44 -10.97 -5.39
N ASP A 43 -0.47 -11.71 -4.84
CA ASP A 43 -0.02 -11.56 -3.45
C ASP A 43 0.37 -10.12 -3.11
N PHE A 44 1.24 -9.53 -3.94
CA PHE A 44 1.70 -8.16 -3.75
C PHE A 44 0.57 -7.14 -3.92
N LYS A 45 -0.42 -7.45 -4.76
CA LYS A 45 -1.60 -6.61 -4.92
C LYS A 45 -2.49 -6.65 -3.68
N MET A 46 -2.75 -7.84 -3.12
CA MET A 46 -3.48 -7.99 -1.86
C MET A 46 -2.76 -7.27 -0.71
N LEU A 47 -1.45 -7.44 -0.58
CA LEU A 47 -0.62 -6.72 0.41
C LEU A 47 -0.72 -5.19 0.27
N ARG A 48 -0.72 -4.67 -0.97
CA ARG A 48 -0.85 -3.24 -1.22
C ARG A 48 -2.26 -2.74 -0.93
N ASP A 49 -3.28 -3.54 -1.20
CA ASP A 49 -4.67 -3.16 -0.98
C ASP A 49 -5.04 -3.17 0.50
N GLU A 50 -4.53 -4.11 1.29
CA GLU A 50 -4.59 -4.07 2.77
C GLU A 50 -3.99 -2.77 3.31
N LYS A 51 -2.77 -2.43 2.87
CA LYS A 51 -2.11 -1.17 3.27
C LYS A 51 -2.92 0.08 2.89
N LYS A 52 -3.63 0.06 1.75
CA LYS A 52 -4.51 1.16 1.35
C LYS A 52 -5.71 1.29 2.28
N GLN A 53 -6.31 0.17 2.72
CA GLN A 53 -7.42 0.19 3.67
C GLN A 53 -6.97 0.73 5.03
N ASP A 54 -5.78 0.35 5.49
CA ASP A 54 -5.20 0.87 6.73
C ASP A 54 -5.03 2.39 6.69
N VAL A 55 -4.51 2.92 5.57
CA VAL A 55 -4.37 4.39 5.39
C VAL A 55 -5.72 5.10 5.45
N GLU A 56 -6.75 4.56 4.79
CA GLU A 56 -8.09 5.17 4.85
C GLU A 56 -8.66 5.15 6.27
N ALA A 57 -8.48 4.05 7.00
CA ALA A 57 -8.91 3.91 8.38
C ALA A 57 -8.18 4.91 9.29
N ILE A 58 -6.86 5.09 9.11
CA ILE A 58 -6.06 6.08 9.84
C ILE A 58 -6.59 7.48 9.58
N ILE A 59 -6.80 7.87 8.32
CA ILE A 59 -7.33 9.20 7.95
C ILE A 59 -8.69 9.45 8.61
N ILE A 60 -9.60 8.48 8.56
CA ILE A 60 -10.93 8.60 9.18
C ILE A 60 -10.81 8.72 10.70
N ARG A 61 -9.90 7.95 11.32
CA ARG A 61 -9.67 8.01 12.77
C ARG A 61 -9.15 9.38 13.18
N THR A 62 -8.10 9.88 12.53
CA THR A 62 -7.54 11.21 12.80
C THR A 62 -8.60 12.30 12.62
N LEU A 63 -9.40 12.23 11.56
CA LEU A 63 -10.51 13.17 11.37
C LEU A 63 -11.53 13.10 12.50
N LYS A 64 -11.88 11.90 12.99
CA LYS A 64 -12.82 11.73 14.11
C LYS A 64 -12.22 12.26 15.42
N ASP A 65 -10.96 11.97 15.68
CA ASP A 65 -10.23 12.41 16.88
C ASP A 65 -10.10 13.93 16.93
N GLU A 66 -9.97 14.60 15.77
CA GLU A 66 -9.92 16.07 15.63
C GLU A 66 -11.31 16.73 15.51
N GLY A 67 -12.41 15.99 15.72
CA GLY A 67 -13.77 16.56 15.74
C GLY A 67 -14.44 16.68 14.36
N GLY A 68 -13.99 15.89 13.39
CA GLY A 68 -14.56 15.76 12.05
C GLY A 68 -13.81 16.53 10.97
N ALA A 69 -12.81 17.34 11.32
CA ALA A 69 -12.01 18.10 10.37
C ALA A 69 -10.53 18.14 10.78
N SER A 70 -9.62 17.97 9.82
CA SER A 70 -8.17 17.98 10.05
C SER A 70 -7.44 18.71 8.93
N GLY A 71 -6.34 19.36 9.28
CA GLY A 71 -5.36 19.87 8.33
C GLY A 71 -4.61 18.74 7.61
N LEU A 72 -3.79 19.08 6.62
CA LEU A 72 -2.97 18.10 5.89
C LEU A 72 -1.76 17.62 6.71
N GLU A 73 -1.17 18.48 7.55
CA GLU A 73 0.03 18.15 8.32
C GLU A 73 -0.19 17.08 9.40
N PRO A 74 -1.29 17.10 10.19
CA PRO A 74 -1.59 16.00 11.12
C PRO A 74 -1.77 14.66 10.39
N LEU A 75 -2.52 14.67 9.29
CA LEU A 75 -2.73 13.48 8.47
C LEU A 75 -1.43 12.93 7.86
N GLU A 76 -0.49 13.80 7.46
CA GLU A 76 0.83 13.40 6.97
C GLU A 76 1.64 12.70 8.07
N LYS A 77 1.61 13.21 9.31
CA LYS A 77 2.30 12.61 10.44
C LYS A 77 1.74 11.23 10.81
N GLU A 78 0.42 11.07 10.80
CA GLU A 78 -0.23 9.81 11.17
C GLU A 78 -0.10 8.73 10.07
N THR A 79 -0.23 9.12 8.80
CA THR A 79 -0.16 8.16 7.67
C THR A 79 1.25 7.86 7.21
N GLY A 80 2.22 8.75 7.47
CA GLY A 80 3.59 8.65 6.96
C GLY A 80 3.71 8.77 5.43
N LEU A 81 2.65 9.20 4.75
CA LEU A 81 2.63 9.39 3.29
C LEU A 81 3.11 10.77 2.88
N SER A 82 3.64 10.90 1.67
CA SER A 82 3.98 12.23 1.15
C SER A 82 2.71 13.08 0.93
N LYS A 83 2.83 14.41 1.07
CA LYS A 83 1.73 15.36 0.79
C LYS A 83 1.03 15.12 -0.56
N LYS A 84 1.75 14.67 -1.58
CA LYS A 84 1.20 14.39 -2.92
C LYS A 84 0.33 13.13 -2.92
N GLU A 85 0.83 12.06 -2.33
CA GLU A 85 0.10 10.78 -2.23
C GLU A 85 -1.14 10.92 -1.36
N LEU A 86 -1.00 11.61 -0.21
CA LEU A 86 -2.11 11.87 0.69
C LEU A 86 -3.22 12.69 0.01
N LYS A 87 -2.86 13.75 -0.75
CA LYS A 87 -3.85 14.52 -1.54
C LYS A 87 -4.56 13.67 -2.59
N LYS A 88 -3.84 12.78 -3.27
CA LYS A 88 -4.42 11.86 -4.24
C LYS A 88 -5.42 10.93 -3.56
N LYS A 89 -5.02 10.33 -2.44
CA LYS A 89 -5.86 9.42 -1.65
C LYS A 89 -7.12 10.11 -1.12
N LEU A 90 -6.98 11.30 -0.53
CA LEU A 90 -8.11 12.11 -0.06
C LEU A 90 -9.08 12.50 -1.18
N LYS A 91 -8.61 12.63 -2.42
CA LYS A 91 -9.46 12.90 -3.59
C LYS A 91 -10.22 11.66 -4.07
N GLU A 92 -9.65 10.47 -3.91
CA GLU A 92 -10.30 9.19 -4.25
C GLU A 92 -11.40 8.84 -3.22
N MET A 93 -11.25 9.26 -1.96
CA MET A 93 -12.20 9.01 -0.89
C MET A 93 -13.48 9.85 -1.05
N LYS A 94 -14.63 9.20 -1.32
CA LYS A 94 -15.95 9.88 -1.41
C LYS A 94 -16.47 10.42 -0.07
N LYS A 95 -15.94 9.92 1.05
CA LYS A 95 -16.36 10.28 2.41
C LYS A 95 -15.66 11.52 2.96
N VAL A 96 -14.67 12.07 2.27
CA VAL A 96 -13.89 13.20 2.75
C VAL A 96 -13.95 14.32 1.72
N ALA A 97 -14.12 15.56 2.15
CA ALA A 97 -14.12 16.72 1.27
C ALA A 97 -13.14 17.79 1.75
N LYS A 98 -12.54 18.50 0.80
CA LYS A 98 -11.69 19.64 1.09
C LYS A 98 -12.53 20.90 1.29
N HIS A 99 -12.36 21.56 2.43
CA HIS A 99 -12.93 22.86 2.73
C HIS A 99 -12.17 24.00 2.04
N LYS A 100 -12.78 25.18 1.92
CA LYS A 100 -12.18 26.35 1.26
C LYS A 100 -10.86 26.78 1.92
N ASN A 101 -10.75 26.57 3.22
CA ASN A 101 -9.57 26.94 4.03
C ASN A 101 -8.40 25.96 3.86
N GLY A 102 -8.61 24.82 3.21
CA GLY A 102 -7.58 23.81 3.01
C GLY A 102 -7.74 22.55 3.85
N ASP A 103 -8.56 22.61 4.89
CA ASP A 103 -8.86 21.48 5.79
C ASP A 103 -9.67 20.39 5.08
N TYR A 104 -9.57 19.17 5.58
CA TYR A 104 -10.33 18.02 5.11
C TYR A 104 -11.40 17.69 6.14
N ILE A 105 -12.64 17.49 5.68
CA ILE A 105 -13.82 17.24 6.52
C ILE A 105 -14.38 15.86 6.20
N LEU A 106 -14.66 15.07 7.24
CA LEU A 106 -15.37 13.80 7.12
C LEU A 106 -16.86 14.07 6.88
N LEU A 107 -17.39 13.61 5.75
CA LEU A 107 -18.80 13.75 5.35
C LEU A 107 -19.71 12.63 5.87
N GLU A 108 -19.16 11.65 6.58
CA GLU A 108 -19.92 10.53 7.13
C GLU A 108 -20.95 11.05 8.16
N GLY A 109 -22.24 10.91 7.84
CA GLY A 109 -23.35 11.40 8.69
C GLY A 109 -23.78 12.86 8.44
N LEU A 110 -23.11 13.60 7.54
CA LEU A 110 -23.55 14.93 7.15
C LEU A 110 -24.61 14.87 6.03
N PRO A 111 -25.64 15.73 6.07
CA PRO A 111 -26.55 15.86 4.93
C PRO A 111 -25.73 16.27 3.71
N LYS A 112 -25.92 15.56 2.58
CA LYS A 112 -25.33 15.98 1.30
C LYS A 112 -25.69 17.46 1.09
N PRO A 113 -24.72 18.31 0.69
CA PRO A 113 -25.03 19.71 0.43
C PRO A 113 -26.17 19.77 -0.60
N ARG A 114 -27.33 20.28 -0.18
CA ARG A 114 -28.42 20.61 -1.10
C ARG A 114 -27.91 21.76 -1.96
N GLY A 115 -27.69 21.50 -3.25
CA GLY A 115 -27.22 22.51 -4.21
C GLY A 115 -25.75 22.39 -4.61
N ALA A 116 -25.32 21.21 -5.09
CA ALA A 116 -24.33 21.23 -6.15
C ALA A 116 -24.96 21.98 -7.33
N PHE A 117 -24.29 23.05 -7.78
CA PHE A 117 -24.69 23.98 -8.84
C PHE A 117 -24.72 23.31 -10.23
N THR A 118 -25.43 22.19 -10.39
CA THR A 118 -25.54 21.47 -11.68
C THR A 118 -26.93 20.95 -12.01
N ASP A 119 -27.97 21.35 -11.26
CA ASP A 119 -29.35 21.15 -11.68
C ASP A 119 -29.90 22.53 -12.08
N LYS A 120 -29.69 22.88 -13.35
CA LYS A 120 -30.45 23.94 -14.04
C LYS A 120 -31.38 23.20 -15.01
N ASP A 121 -32.67 23.29 -14.73
CA ASP A 121 -33.76 22.92 -15.64
C ASP A 121 -33.62 23.59 -17.02
#